data_AF-A0A318KYV7-F1
#
_entry.id   AF-A0A318KYV7-F1
#
_cell.length_a   1.000
_cell.length_b   1.000
_cell.length_c   1.000
_cell.angle_alpha   90.00
_cell.angle_beta   90.00
_cell.angle_gamma   90.00
#
_symmetry.space_group_name_H-M   'P 1'
#
loop_
_entity.id
_entity.type
_entity.pdbx_description
1 polymer ?
#
loop_
_entity_poly.entity_id
_entity_poly.type
_entity_poly.pdbx_seq_one_letter_code
_entity_poly.pdbx_strand_id
1 'polypeptide(L)'
;MDAAGLSAPRWLRCAEHAPAQLAAGETLLLPVRTAGLAPALARQWLRAQLDALPCLATGWRDSPRGPQPHNPALRLSLSYGQGVAVLALRAGAIGVDLTPLTPPVDWPAVAATYFSPAHCAQLAALPAPEQGAAFAAAWAALEAGNKCLGLALAEYCADSARQRAALTIWHDRSQLTGHMLALAWS
;
A
#
# COMPACT_ATOMS: atom_id res chain seq x y z
N MET A 1 -20.05 -4.92 5.19
CA MET A 1 -20.12 -3.54 4.68
C MET A 1 -19.70 -2.69 5.84
N ASP A 2 -18.42 -2.29 5.89
CA ASP A 2 -17.91 -1.51 7.02
C ASP A 2 -18.44 -0.08 6.97
N ALA A 3 -18.43 0.61 8.10
CA ALA A 3 -19.12 1.88 8.37
C ALA A 3 -18.79 3.05 7.41
N ALA A 4 -17.89 2.86 6.44
CA ALA A 4 -17.52 3.81 5.39
C ALA A 4 -18.15 3.50 4.00
N GLY A 5 -18.91 2.41 3.84
CA GLY A 5 -19.49 2.03 2.53
C GLY A 5 -18.45 1.59 1.49
N LEU A 6 -17.16 1.57 1.85
CA LEU A 6 -16.07 1.11 1.01
C LEU A 6 -16.11 -0.43 0.93
N SER A 7 -16.18 -0.96 -0.29
CA SER A 7 -15.92 -2.38 -0.49
C SER A 7 -14.46 -2.66 -0.17
N ALA A 8 -14.22 -3.60 0.76
CA ALA A 8 -12.87 -4.05 1.07
C ALA A 8 -12.17 -4.52 -0.23
N PRO A 9 -10.88 -4.20 -0.41
CA PRO A 9 -10.11 -4.66 -1.55
C PRO A 9 -10.12 -6.19 -1.61
N ARG A 10 -10.15 -6.74 -2.82
CA ARG A 10 -10.26 -8.18 -3.00
C ARG A 10 -8.88 -8.79 -3.22
N TRP A 11 -8.56 -9.79 -2.40
CA TRP A 11 -7.43 -10.67 -2.65
C TRP A 11 -7.67 -11.49 -3.92
N LEU A 12 -6.76 -11.37 -4.87
CA LEU A 12 -6.78 -12.15 -6.09
C LEU A 12 -6.44 -13.60 -5.76
N ARG A 13 -7.42 -14.49 -5.95
CA ARG A 13 -7.26 -15.94 -5.72
C ARG A 13 -6.85 -16.70 -6.98
N CYS A 14 -7.23 -16.18 -8.13
CA CYS A 14 -7.05 -16.79 -9.45
C CYS A 14 -6.74 -15.70 -10.47
N ALA A 15 -5.64 -15.84 -11.21
CA ALA A 15 -5.16 -14.82 -12.13
C ALA A 15 -6.16 -14.56 -13.27
N GLU A 16 -6.90 -15.57 -13.70
CA GLU A 16 -7.92 -15.48 -14.75
C GLU A 16 -9.11 -14.57 -14.40
N HIS A 17 -9.37 -14.33 -13.11
CA HIS A 17 -10.44 -13.44 -12.67
C HIS A 17 -10.01 -11.96 -12.65
N ALA A 18 -8.71 -11.69 -12.72
CA ALA A 18 -8.19 -10.33 -12.61
C ALA A 18 -8.82 -9.34 -13.61
N PRO A 19 -8.98 -9.67 -14.91
CA PRO A 19 -9.59 -8.73 -15.86
C PRO A 19 -11.03 -8.36 -15.52
N ALA A 20 -11.86 -9.33 -15.13
CA ALA A 20 -13.27 -9.11 -14.81
C ALA A 20 -13.46 -8.24 -13.55
N GLN A 21 -12.64 -8.47 -12.52
CA GLN A 21 -12.66 -7.69 -11.29
C GLN A 21 -12.22 -6.24 -11.52
N LEU A 22 -11.17 -6.02 -12.32
CA LEU A 22 -10.73 -4.67 -12.69
C LEU A 22 -11.78 -3.94 -13.52
N ALA A 23 -12.47 -4.63 -14.44
CA ALA A 23 -13.58 -4.05 -15.20
C ALA A 23 -14.76 -3.64 -14.32
N ALA A 24 -14.96 -4.32 -13.18
CA ALA A 24 -15.95 -3.96 -12.17
C ALA A 24 -15.47 -2.83 -11.21
N GLY A 25 -14.29 -2.25 -11.45
CA GLY A 25 -13.74 -1.18 -10.61
C GLY A 25 -13.15 -1.65 -9.29
N GLU A 26 -12.91 -2.95 -9.12
CA GLU A 26 -12.29 -3.50 -7.92
C GLU A 26 -10.78 -3.21 -7.88
N THR A 27 -10.25 -3.14 -6.66
CA THR A 27 -8.80 -3.18 -6.42
C THR A 27 -8.38 -4.63 -6.21
N LEU A 28 -7.39 -5.07 -6.99
CA LEU A 28 -6.78 -6.39 -6.83
C LEU A 28 -5.60 -6.31 -5.89
N LEU A 29 -5.56 -7.21 -4.91
CA LEU A 29 -4.40 -7.44 -4.05
C LEU A 29 -3.81 -8.82 -4.34
N LEU A 30 -2.52 -8.87 -4.65
CA LEU A 30 -1.79 -10.12 -4.84
C LEU A 30 -0.64 -10.19 -3.82
N PRO A 31 -0.71 -11.10 -2.83
CA PRO A 31 0.40 -11.33 -1.92
C PRO A 31 1.37 -12.31 -2.57
N VAL A 32 2.64 -11.94 -2.59
CA VAL A 32 3.73 -12.76 -3.11
C VAL A 32 4.64 -13.12 -1.95
N ARG A 33 4.65 -14.39 -1.57
CA ARG A 33 5.55 -14.88 -0.52
C ARG A 33 7.00 -14.79 -1.02
N THR A 34 7.84 -14.10 -0.26
CA THR A 34 9.27 -13.93 -0.54
C THR A 34 10.17 -14.44 0.60
N ALA A 35 9.57 -14.95 1.68
CA ALA A 35 10.27 -15.52 2.82
C ALA A 35 11.25 -16.63 2.40
N GLY A 36 12.48 -16.57 2.92
CA GLY A 36 13.54 -17.53 2.61
C GLY A 36 14.22 -17.34 1.25
N LEU A 37 13.74 -16.40 0.41
CA LEU A 37 14.39 -16.08 -0.86
C LEU A 37 15.47 -15.01 -0.68
N ALA A 38 16.60 -15.18 -1.37
CA ALA A 38 17.57 -14.09 -1.53
C ALA A 38 16.92 -12.91 -2.30
N PRO A 39 17.35 -11.65 -2.09
CA PRO A 39 16.72 -10.48 -2.71
C PRO A 39 16.60 -10.54 -4.25
N ALA A 40 17.60 -11.10 -4.93
CA ALA A 40 17.55 -11.26 -6.39
C ALA A 40 16.46 -12.25 -6.82
N LEU A 41 16.34 -13.38 -6.12
CA LEU A 41 15.34 -14.40 -6.39
C LEU A 41 13.92 -13.92 -6.01
N ALA A 42 13.79 -13.16 -4.91
CA ALA A 42 12.53 -12.52 -4.54
C ALA A 42 12.03 -11.55 -5.64
N ARG A 43 12.94 -10.76 -6.22
CA ARG A 43 12.62 -9.89 -7.37
C ARG A 43 12.24 -10.69 -8.61
N GLN A 44 13.01 -11.72 -8.96
CA GLN A 44 12.69 -12.58 -10.11
C GLN A 44 11.33 -13.27 -9.94
N TRP A 45 11.05 -13.77 -8.74
CA TRP A 45 9.78 -14.39 -8.40
C TRP A 45 8.62 -13.40 -8.55
N LEU A 46 8.77 -12.19 -8.02
CA LEU A 46 7.77 -11.14 -8.18
C LEU A 46 7.50 -10.81 -9.66
N ARG A 47 8.55 -10.71 -10.48
CA ARG A 47 8.40 -10.48 -11.92
C ARG A 47 7.63 -11.61 -12.60
N ALA A 48 7.93 -12.87 -12.27
CA ALA A 48 7.18 -14.01 -12.78
C ALA A 48 5.70 -13.98 -12.37
N GLN A 49 5.38 -13.49 -11.17
CA GLN A 49 3.99 -13.28 -10.76
C GLN A 49 3.30 -12.19 -11.60
N LEU A 50 3.99 -11.12 -11.98
CA LEU A 50 3.45 -10.08 -12.87
C LEU A 50 3.23 -10.60 -14.29
N ASP A 51 4.19 -11.34 -14.83
CA ASP A 51 4.12 -11.92 -16.18
C ASP A 51 2.96 -12.91 -16.32
N ALA A 52 2.59 -13.56 -15.22
CA ALA A 52 1.48 -14.51 -15.18
C ALA A 52 0.08 -13.84 -15.11
N LEU A 53 -0.01 -12.51 -14.94
CA LEU A 53 -1.30 -11.82 -14.83
C LEU A 53 -1.91 -11.50 -16.20
N PRO A 54 -3.09 -12.04 -16.56
CA PRO A 54 -3.73 -11.76 -17.84
C PRO A 54 -4.06 -10.27 -18.05
N CYS A 55 -4.35 -9.54 -16.98
CA CYS A 55 -4.58 -8.09 -17.05
C CYS A 55 -3.32 -7.28 -17.41
N LEU A 56 -2.13 -7.89 -17.35
CA LEU A 56 -0.86 -7.33 -17.79
C LEU A 56 -0.35 -7.95 -19.10
N ALA A 57 -1.20 -8.63 -19.88
CA ALA A 57 -0.80 -9.31 -21.13
C ALA A 57 -0.16 -8.38 -22.18
N THR A 58 -0.43 -7.07 -22.13
CA THR A 58 0.25 -6.07 -22.98
C THR A 58 1.69 -5.78 -22.54
N GLY A 59 2.15 -6.39 -21.47
CA GLY A 59 3.44 -6.18 -20.82
C GLY A 59 3.43 -5.08 -19.76
N TRP A 60 4.56 -4.98 -19.09
CA TRP A 60 4.89 -3.98 -18.08
C TRP A 60 6.39 -3.67 -18.14
N ARG A 61 6.81 -2.56 -17.53
CA ARG A 61 8.22 -2.18 -17.42
C ARG A 61 8.61 -1.85 -15.98
N ASP A 62 9.87 -2.03 -15.65
CA ASP A 62 10.40 -1.52 -14.38
C ASP A 62 10.63 -0.02 -14.42
N SER A 63 10.52 0.61 -13.25
CA SER A 63 10.85 2.02 -13.04
C SER A 63 11.41 2.21 -11.62
N PRO A 64 12.05 3.36 -11.32
CA PRO A 64 12.45 3.68 -9.95
C PRO A 64 11.28 3.70 -8.94
N ARG A 65 10.03 3.83 -9.42
CA ARG A 65 8.81 3.79 -8.60
C ARG A 65 8.12 2.42 -8.58
N GLY A 66 8.78 1.38 -9.11
CA GLY A 66 8.24 0.03 -9.22
C GLY A 66 7.69 -0.31 -10.62
N PRO A 67 7.02 -1.46 -10.76
CA PRO A 67 6.51 -1.95 -12.04
C PRO A 67 5.40 -1.06 -12.58
N GLN A 68 5.41 -0.78 -13.88
CA GLN A 68 4.41 0.04 -14.56
C GLN A 68 3.77 -0.75 -15.71
N PRO A 69 2.44 -1.01 -15.67
CA PRO A 69 1.73 -1.62 -16.78
C PRO A 69 1.89 -0.81 -18.07
N HIS A 70 1.94 -1.49 -19.22
CA HIS A 70 1.84 -0.82 -20.52
C HIS A 70 0.42 -0.33 -20.82
N ASN A 71 -0.60 -1.02 -20.29
CA ASN A 71 -1.97 -0.56 -20.35
C ASN A 71 -2.13 0.74 -19.54
N PRO A 72 -2.40 1.89 -20.19
CA PRO A 72 -2.45 3.18 -19.52
C PRO A 72 -3.67 3.35 -18.61
N ALA A 73 -4.69 2.50 -18.70
CA ALA A 73 -5.81 2.50 -17.77
C ALA A 73 -5.44 1.89 -16.42
N LEU A 74 -4.41 1.04 -16.37
CA LEU A 74 -4.01 0.35 -15.15
C LEU A 74 -2.90 1.10 -14.42
N ARG A 75 -2.96 1.05 -13.10
CA ARG A 75 -1.85 1.39 -12.23
C ARG A 75 -1.54 0.22 -11.33
N LEU A 76 -0.28 0.16 -10.94
CA LEU A 76 0.26 -0.86 -10.08
C LEU A 76 1.07 -0.17 -8.98
N SER A 77 0.88 -0.65 -7.75
CA SER A 77 1.72 -0.29 -6.62
C SER A 77 2.26 -1.55 -5.96
N LEU A 78 3.44 -1.44 -5.37
CA LEU A 78 4.16 -2.55 -4.76
C LEU A 78 4.66 -2.11 -3.38
N SER A 79 4.53 -2.99 -2.40
CA SER A 79 5.20 -2.84 -1.11
C SER A 79 5.79 -4.14 -0.63
N TYR A 80 6.87 -4.06 0.15
CA TYR A 80 7.54 -5.20 0.76
C TYR A 80 7.40 -5.11 2.28
N GLY A 81 7.09 -6.26 2.89
CA GLY A 81 7.13 -6.51 4.33
C GLY A 81 7.91 -7.79 4.59
N GLN A 82 8.25 -8.09 5.84
CA GLN A 82 9.11 -9.23 6.20
C GLN A 82 8.68 -10.55 5.52
N GLY A 83 9.40 -10.96 4.46
CA GLY A 83 9.12 -12.20 3.72
C GLY A 83 7.83 -12.19 2.88
N VAL A 84 7.23 -11.03 2.62
CA VAL A 84 6.07 -10.87 1.75
C VAL A 84 6.20 -9.61 0.90
N ALA A 85 5.75 -9.67 -0.35
CA ALA A 85 5.46 -8.49 -1.14
C ALA A 85 3.96 -8.44 -1.42
N VAL A 86 3.39 -7.24 -1.50
CA VAL A 86 2.00 -7.06 -1.93
C VAL A 86 2.00 -6.17 -3.15
N LEU A 87 1.34 -6.67 -4.19
CA LEU A 87 1.02 -5.94 -5.41
C LEU A 87 -0.44 -5.48 -5.31
N ALA A 88 -0.68 -4.21 -5.63
CA ALA A 88 -2.01 -3.65 -5.78
C ALA A 88 -2.20 -3.19 -7.23
N LEU A 89 -3.26 -3.66 -7.89
CA LEU A 89 -3.63 -3.23 -9.24
C LEU A 89 -5.02 -2.63 -9.24
N ARG A 90 -5.20 -1.53 -9.99
CA ARG A 90 -6.48 -0.83 -10.15
C ARG A 90 -6.57 -0.14 -11.51
N ALA A 91 -7.78 0.05 -12.01
CA ALA A 91 -8.06 1.03 -13.06
C ALA A 91 -8.10 2.43 -12.43
N GLY A 92 -7.02 3.22 -12.59
CA GLY A 92 -6.84 4.50 -11.90
C GLY A 92 -5.74 4.49 -10.83
N ALA A 93 -5.49 5.63 -10.19
CA ALA A 93 -4.40 5.80 -9.23
C ALA A 93 -4.52 4.83 -8.04
N ILE A 94 -3.40 4.21 -7.65
CA ILE A 94 -3.35 3.26 -6.54
C ILE A 94 -1.98 3.34 -5.85
N GLY A 95 -1.99 3.23 -4.54
CA GLY A 95 -0.80 3.05 -3.72
C GLY A 95 -1.04 1.97 -2.67
N VAL A 96 -0.01 1.16 -2.39
CA VAL A 96 -0.03 0.14 -1.33
C VAL A 96 1.18 0.28 -0.43
N ASP A 97 0.98 0.10 0.87
CA ASP A 97 2.07 0.04 1.83
C ASP A 97 1.92 -1.11 2.83
N LEU A 98 3.06 -1.57 3.33
CA LEU A 98 3.18 -2.61 4.35
C LEU A 98 4.11 -2.07 5.43
N THR A 99 3.53 -1.65 6.55
CA THR A 99 4.29 -1.13 7.69
C THR A 99 4.29 -2.15 8.82
N PRO A 100 5.43 -2.49 9.45
CA PRO A 100 5.45 -3.35 10.63
C PRO A 100 4.58 -2.78 11.77
N LEU A 101 3.81 -3.64 12.45
CA LEU A 101 2.98 -3.23 13.59
C LEU A 101 3.79 -2.84 14.84
N THR A 102 5.05 -3.25 14.88
CA THR A 102 6.01 -2.84 15.90
C THR A 102 6.84 -1.69 15.33
N PRO A 103 6.50 -0.43 15.61
CA PRO A 103 7.27 0.71 15.12
C PRO A 103 8.60 0.82 15.86
N PRO A 104 9.56 1.60 15.30
CA PRO A 104 10.81 1.86 15.99
C PRO A 104 10.57 2.67 17.29
N VAL A 105 11.52 2.59 18.23
CA VAL A 105 11.40 3.24 19.55
C VAL A 105 11.21 4.76 19.43
N ASP A 106 11.83 5.37 18.43
CA ASP A 106 11.81 6.80 18.14
C ASP A 106 10.65 7.23 17.23
N TRP A 107 9.62 6.39 17.05
CA TRP A 107 8.46 6.73 16.22
C TRP A 107 7.82 8.10 16.54
N PRO A 108 7.80 8.63 17.78
CA PRO A 108 7.24 9.97 18.02
C PRO A 108 8.01 11.09 17.32
N ALA A 109 9.34 10.97 17.22
CA ALA A 109 10.18 11.95 16.52
C ALA A 109 9.97 11.85 15.00
N VAL A 110 9.84 10.62 14.49
CA VAL A 110 9.47 10.37 13.09
C VAL A 110 8.09 10.99 12.81
N ALA A 111 7.10 10.73 13.66
CA ALA A 111 5.76 11.30 13.53
C ALA A 111 5.79 12.83 13.46
N ALA A 112 6.57 13.49 14.33
CA ALA A 112 6.71 14.94 14.34
C ALA A 112 7.32 15.53 13.06
N THR A 113 8.10 14.73 12.31
CA THR A 113 8.72 15.14 11.05
C THR A 113 7.74 15.05 9.87
N TYR A 114 6.86 14.03 9.87
CA TYR A 114 6.05 13.68 8.70
C TYR A 114 4.55 13.96 8.84
N PHE A 115 4.07 14.19 10.06
CA PHE A 115 2.67 14.49 10.34
C PHE A 115 2.47 15.91 10.86
N SER A 116 1.23 16.38 10.81
CA SER A 116 0.88 17.66 11.40
C SER A 116 0.95 17.59 12.93
N PRO A 117 1.18 18.72 13.62
CA PRO A 117 1.14 18.76 15.09
C PRO A 117 -0.16 18.21 15.68
N ALA A 118 -1.30 18.47 15.01
CA ALA A 118 -2.60 17.95 15.42
C ALA A 118 -2.68 16.43 15.34
N HIS A 119 -2.13 15.82 14.28
CA HIS A 119 -2.10 14.37 14.14
C HIS A 119 -1.13 13.72 15.14
N CYS A 120 0.02 14.35 15.40
CA CYS A 120 0.92 13.90 16.47
C CYS A 120 0.25 13.94 17.85
N ALA A 121 -0.50 15.00 18.15
CA ALA A 121 -1.26 15.10 19.41
C ALA A 121 -2.33 14.01 19.54
N GLN A 122 -3.01 13.67 18.44
CA GLN A 122 -3.97 12.56 18.42
C GLN A 122 -3.29 11.22 18.71
N LEU A 123 -2.14 10.93 18.09
CA LEU A 123 -1.37 9.72 18.36
C LEU A 123 -0.91 9.65 19.82
N ALA A 124 -0.41 10.76 20.36
CA ALA A 124 0.07 10.83 21.75
C ALA A 124 -1.06 10.71 22.79
N ALA A 125 -2.29 11.06 22.44
CA ALA A 125 -3.45 10.95 23.33
C ALA A 125 -3.99 9.51 23.47
N LEU A 126 -3.60 8.59 22.58
CA LEU A 126 -4.00 7.18 22.68
C LEU A 126 -3.33 6.49 23.88
N PRO A 127 -3.95 5.44 24.45
CA PRO A 127 -3.30 4.59 25.44
C PRO A 127 -1.95 4.05 24.93
N ALA A 128 -0.91 4.06 25.76
CA ALA A 128 0.45 3.66 25.36
C ALA A 128 0.53 2.33 24.58
N PRO A 129 -0.23 1.26 24.91
CA PRO A 129 -0.22 0.02 24.14
C PRO A 129 -0.79 0.14 22.70
N GLU A 130 -1.60 1.16 22.43
CA GLU A 130 -2.27 1.37 21.14
C GLU A 130 -1.50 2.33 20.23
N GLN A 131 -0.69 3.22 20.81
CA GLN A 131 0.03 4.27 20.07
C GLN A 131 0.87 3.71 18.92
N GLY A 132 1.59 2.61 19.17
CA GLY A 132 2.48 2.04 18.16
C GLY A 132 1.73 1.49 16.93
N ALA A 133 0.62 0.79 17.16
CA ALA A 133 -0.23 0.28 16.08
C ALA A 133 -0.95 1.41 15.33
N ALA A 134 -1.35 2.47 16.06
CA ALA A 134 -1.96 3.66 15.44
C ALA A 134 -0.95 4.44 14.59
N PHE A 135 0.30 4.57 15.04
CA PHE A 135 1.38 5.12 14.24
C PHE A 135 1.62 4.27 12.98
N ALA A 136 1.66 2.94 13.10
CA ALA A 136 1.82 2.06 11.95
C ALA A 136 0.67 2.24 10.92
N ALA A 137 -0.57 2.43 11.38
CA ALA A 137 -1.72 2.79 10.54
C ALA A 137 -1.50 4.12 9.81
N ALA A 138 -1.14 5.16 10.55
CA ALA A 138 -0.88 6.49 10.01
C ALA A 138 0.26 6.50 8.99
N TRP A 139 1.34 5.77 9.28
CA TRP A 139 2.52 5.65 8.42
C TRP A 139 2.20 4.89 7.13
N ALA A 140 1.53 3.74 7.24
CA ALA A 140 1.10 2.97 6.06
C ALA A 140 0.17 3.79 5.17
N ALA A 141 -0.76 4.56 5.76
CA ALA A 141 -1.65 5.45 5.01
C ALA A 141 -0.89 6.59 4.30
N LEU A 142 0.10 7.20 4.96
CA LEU A 142 0.96 8.24 4.37
C LEU A 142 1.71 7.70 3.15
N GLU A 143 2.37 6.56 3.29
CA GLU A 143 3.17 5.94 2.23
C GLU A 143 2.30 5.44 1.07
N ALA A 144 1.18 4.78 1.37
CA ALA A 144 0.21 4.39 0.36
C ALA A 144 -0.32 5.62 -0.40
N GLY A 145 -0.67 6.70 0.31
CA GLY A 145 -1.10 7.96 -0.31
C GLY A 145 -0.04 8.59 -1.20
N ASN A 146 1.22 8.63 -0.75
CA ASN A 146 2.33 9.14 -1.53
C ASN A 146 2.54 8.32 -2.81
N LYS A 147 2.52 6.99 -2.70
CA LYS A 147 2.62 6.08 -3.86
C LYS A 147 1.47 6.30 -4.84
N CYS A 148 0.24 6.48 -4.35
CA CYS A 148 -0.93 6.75 -5.17
C CYS A 148 -0.79 8.07 -5.96
N LEU A 149 -0.28 9.12 -5.32
CA LEU A 149 -0.07 10.44 -5.94
C LEU A 149 1.25 10.53 -6.73
N GLY A 150 2.11 9.51 -6.67
CA GLY A 150 3.43 9.52 -7.27
C GLY A 150 4.42 10.47 -6.57
N LEU A 151 4.19 10.81 -5.31
CA LEU A 151 5.04 11.66 -4.48
C LEU A 151 6.16 10.84 -3.82
N ALA A 152 7.32 11.47 -3.63
CA ALA A 152 8.34 10.94 -2.74
C ALA A 152 7.98 11.20 -1.26
N LEU A 153 8.57 10.43 -0.35
CA LEU A 153 8.53 10.76 1.07
C LEU A 153 9.24 12.10 1.29
N ALA A 154 8.56 13.03 1.94
CA ALA A 154 9.05 14.34 2.29
C ALA A 154 8.44 14.77 3.62
N GLU A 155 9.13 15.67 4.32
CA GLU A 155 8.64 16.27 5.57
C GLU A 155 7.23 16.85 5.42
N TYR A 156 6.55 17.00 6.55
CA TYR A 156 5.18 17.47 6.56
C TYR A 156 5.02 18.80 5.80
N CYS A 157 4.15 18.75 4.79
CA CYS A 157 3.69 19.92 4.05
C CYS A 157 2.16 19.87 3.96
N ALA A 158 1.51 21.00 4.24
CA ALA A 158 0.06 21.11 4.22
C ALA A 158 -0.54 20.79 2.84
N ASP A 159 0.15 21.10 1.74
CA ASP A 159 -0.35 20.84 0.39
C ASP A 159 -0.43 19.34 0.08
N SER A 160 0.66 18.61 0.29
CA SER A 160 0.68 17.16 0.10
C SER A 160 -0.26 16.46 1.07
N ALA A 161 -0.43 16.98 2.30
CA ALA A 161 -1.41 16.47 3.25
C ALA A 161 -2.86 16.65 2.75
N ARG A 162 -3.19 17.81 2.19
CA ARG A 162 -4.51 18.06 1.58
C ARG A 162 -4.77 17.15 0.38
N GLN A 163 -3.77 16.93 -0.47
CA GLN A 163 -3.89 15.99 -1.60
C GLN A 163 -4.18 14.57 -1.11
N ARG A 164 -3.47 14.09 -0.08
CA ARG A 164 -3.73 12.76 0.50
C ARG A 164 -5.09 12.65 1.17
N ALA A 165 -5.58 13.72 1.80
CA ALA A 165 -6.91 13.74 2.42
C ALA A 165 -8.07 13.62 1.41
N ALA A 166 -7.81 13.85 0.11
CA ALA A 166 -8.79 13.63 -0.96
C ALA A 166 -8.82 12.17 -1.46
N LEU A 167 -7.89 11.32 -1.02
CA LEU A 167 -7.85 9.92 -1.40
C LEU A 167 -8.78 9.10 -0.52
N THR A 168 -9.30 8.03 -1.10
CA THR A 168 -9.86 6.92 -0.33
C THR A 168 -8.73 6.11 0.27
N ILE A 169 -8.68 6.01 1.60
CA ILE A 169 -7.72 5.17 2.33
C ILE A 169 -8.45 4.00 2.95
N TRP A 170 -7.90 2.80 2.76
CA TRP A 170 -8.30 1.59 3.47
C TRP A 170 -7.07 0.97 4.13
N HIS A 171 -7.20 0.46 5.35
CA HIS A 171 -6.11 -0.25 6.00
C HIS A 171 -6.63 -1.42 6.83
N ASP A 172 -5.79 -2.45 6.96
CA ASP A 172 -6.10 -3.65 7.73
C ASP A 172 -4.83 -4.25 8.36
N ARG A 173 -5.01 -4.83 9.54
CA ARG A 173 -3.95 -5.53 10.30
C ARG A 173 -4.23 -7.02 10.51
N SER A 174 -5.35 -7.54 9.99
CA SER A 174 -5.81 -8.91 10.20
C SER A 174 -5.34 -9.88 9.11
N GLN A 175 -5.10 -9.37 7.91
CA GLN A 175 -4.82 -10.18 6.72
C GLN A 175 -3.34 -10.57 6.60
N LEU A 176 -2.42 -9.75 7.10
CA LEU A 176 -0.97 -9.98 7.02
C LEU A 176 -0.32 -9.85 8.39
N THR A 177 -0.04 -10.99 9.02
CA THR A 177 0.52 -11.06 10.37
C THR A 177 1.74 -10.15 10.53
N GLY A 178 1.72 -9.35 11.60
CA GLY A 178 2.81 -8.44 11.95
C GLY A 178 2.89 -7.17 11.13
N HIS A 179 1.99 -6.96 10.16
CA HIS A 179 2.00 -5.80 9.29
C HIS A 179 0.65 -5.08 9.29
N MET A 180 0.72 -3.77 9.20
CA MET A 180 -0.36 -2.91 8.75
C MET A 180 -0.29 -2.81 7.23
N LEU A 181 -1.34 -3.28 6.56
CA LEU A 181 -1.55 -3.08 5.12
C LEU A 181 -2.38 -1.83 4.93
N ALA A 182 -1.93 -0.91 4.08
CA ALA A 182 -2.73 0.23 3.64
C ALA A 182 -2.83 0.30 2.12
N LEU A 183 -3.98 0.77 1.65
CA LEU A 183 -4.26 1.09 0.26
C LEU A 183 -4.80 2.51 0.15
N ALA A 184 -4.41 3.19 -0.91
CA ALA A 184 -4.87 4.53 -1.25
C ALA A 184 -5.25 4.61 -2.72
N TRP A 185 -6.42 5.16 -3.04
CA TRP A 185 -6.85 5.40 -4.42
C TRP A 185 -7.75 6.64 -4.53
N SER A 186 -7.89 7.16 -5.75
CA SER A 186 -8.84 8.22 -6.10
C SER A 186 -10.14 7.64 -6.66
#